data_AF-A0A3D5NZS0-F1
#
_entry.id   AF-A0A3D5NZS0-F1
#
_cell.length_a   1.000
_cell.length_b   1.000
_cell.length_c   1.000
_cell.angle_alpha   90.00
_cell.angle_beta   90.00
_cell.angle_gamma   90.00
#
_symmetry.space_group_name_H-M   'P 1'
#
loop_
_entity.id
_entity.type
_entity.pdbx_description
1 polymer ?
#
loop_
_entity_poly.entity_id
_entity_poly.type
_entity_poly.pdbx_seq_one_letter_code
_entity_poly.pdbx_strand_id
1 'polypeptide(L)'
;METGIIKGILILALLSFSGLYAQPNDATATDSIPTRNPRHALYFSLIPGAGQLYNHEYLKAVLFSSVFTVYAFRYRDAAIEYDQTSLTSDHRTRNDQAWMMGLTWTLGLIDAYVDAQLYNFDRYTVEGATPGDSLILGKEMKRGR
;
A
#
# COMPACT_ATOMS: atom_id res chain seq x y z
N MET A 1 -12.90 -9.99 28.17
CA MET A 1 -12.20 -8.75 27.76
C MET A 1 -11.82 -8.74 26.28
N GLU A 2 -11.53 -9.90 25.66
CA GLU A 2 -11.15 -9.99 24.23
C GLU A 2 -12.19 -9.45 23.22
N THR A 3 -13.49 -9.62 23.50
CA THR A 3 -14.56 -9.18 22.57
C THR A 3 -14.68 -7.65 22.48
N GLY A 4 -14.23 -6.91 23.50
CA GLY A 4 -14.24 -5.44 23.49
C GLY A 4 -13.18 -4.86 22.55
N ILE A 5 -12.01 -5.51 22.51
CA ILE A 5 -10.88 -5.09 21.66
C ILE A 5 -11.18 -5.37 20.19
N ILE A 6 -11.73 -6.56 19.89
CA ILE A 6 -12.16 -6.91 18.52
C ILE A 6 -13.24 -5.95 18.01
N LYS A 7 -14.20 -5.58 18.85
CA LYS A 7 -15.21 -4.56 18.53
C LYS A 7 -14.59 -3.18 18.32
N GLY A 8 -13.59 -2.80 19.11
CA GLY A 8 -12.85 -1.54 18.94
C GLY A 8 -12.09 -1.47 17.61
N ILE A 9 -11.43 -2.55 17.21
CA ILE A 9 -10.73 -2.66 15.92
C ILE A 9 -11.73 -2.62 14.76
N LEU A 10 -12.85 -3.34 14.86
CA LEU A 10 -13.92 -3.29 13.85
C LEU A 10 -14.52 -1.88 13.71
N ILE A 11 -14.72 -1.16 14.81
CA ILE A 11 -15.23 0.22 14.81
C ILE A 11 -14.21 1.19 14.18
N LEU A 12 -12.92 1.04 14.48
CA LEU A 12 -11.86 1.86 13.87
C LEU A 12 -11.70 1.57 12.36
N ALA A 13 -11.85 0.31 11.96
CA ALA A 13 -11.87 -0.10 10.54
C ALA A 13 -13.10 0.46 9.80
N LEU A 14 -14.28 0.46 10.45
CA LEU A 14 -15.52 1.02 9.91
C LEU A 14 -15.50 2.56 9.79
N LEU A 15 -14.88 3.26 10.74
CA LEU A 15 -14.72 4.72 10.70
C LEU A 15 -13.71 5.18 9.63
N SER A 16 -12.78 4.31 9.24
CA SER A 16 -11.81 4.58 8.17
C SER A 16 -12.44 4.44 6.76
N PHE A 17 -13.55 3.71 6.64
CA PHE A 17 -14.23 3.46 5.36
C PHE A 17 -14.94 4.70 4.79
N SER A 18 -15.35 5.65 5.65
CA SER A 18 -16.10 6.85 5.24
C SER A 18 -15.27 7.89 4.48
N GLY A 19 -13.93 7.84 4.60
CA GLY A 19 -13.01 8.79 3.95
C GLY A 19 -12.51 8.37 2.57
N LEU A 20 -12.85 7.17 2.09
CA LEU A 20 -12.28 6.57 0.87
C LEU A 20 -13.06 6.89 -0.41
N TYR A 21 -14.17 7.64 -0.34
CA TYR A 21 -14.95 8.08 -1.51
C TYR A 21 -14.48 9.42 -2.12
N ALA A 22 -13.24 9.84 -1.84
CA ALA A 22 -12.65 11.01 -2.49
C ALA A 22 -11.86 10.57 -3.74
N GLN A 23 -12.57 10.31 -4.84
CA GLN A 23 -11.97 10.26 -6.17
C GLN A 23 -11.65 11.71 -6.59
N PRO A 24 -10.38 12.09 -6.84
CA PRO A 24 -10.09 13.42 -7.37
C PRO A 24 -10.64 13.54 -8.78
N ASN A 25 -11.38 14.62 -9.03
CA ASN A 25 -11.83 15.01 -10.34
C ASN A 25 -10.63 15.36 -11.23
N ASP A 26 -10.53 14.71 -12.40
CA ASP A 26 -9.66 15.13 -13.49
C ASP A 26 -10.09 16.54 -13.96
N ALA A 27 -9.46 17.57 -13.41
CA ALA A 27 -9.68 18.95 -13.86
C ALA A 27 -8.49 19.85 -13.56
N THR A 28 -7.33 19.53 -14.12
CA THR A 28 -6.33 20.50 -14.64
C THR A 28 -5.24 19.70 -15.37
N ALA A 29 -5.41 19.54 -16.68
CA ALA A 29 -4.38 18.97 -17.55
C ALA A 29 -3.23 19.98 -17.69
N THR A 30 -2.28 19.92 -16.77
CA THR A 30 -0.90 20.33 -17.05
C THR A 30 -0.25 19.16 -17.78
N ASP A 31 0.15 19.37 -19.02
CA ASP A 31 0.76 18.39 -19.91
C ASP A 31 2.17 18.02 -19.43
N SER A 32 2.23 17.27 -18.34
CA SER A 32 3.44 16.72 -17.76
C SER A 32 3.11 15.29 -17.39
N ILE A 33 3.88 14.33 -17.92
CA ILE A 33 3.78 12.95 -17.47
C ILE A 33 4.07 12.97 -15.96
N PRO A 34 3.10 12.64 -15.09
CA PRO A 34 3.38 12.61 -13.66
C PRO A 34 4.49 11.56 -13.45
N THR A 35 5.52 11.91 -12.70
CA THR A 35 6.61 10.98 -12.37
C THR A 35 6.66 10.81 -10.87
N ARG A 36 6.67 9.56 -10.38
CA ARG A 36 6.92 9.27 -8.97
C ARG A 36 8.39 8.95 -8.78
N ASN A 37 9.02 9.60 -7.80
CA ASN A 37 10.39 9.29 -7.41
C ASN A 37 10.41 8.10 -6.42
N PRO A 38 11.01 6.95 -6.78
CA PRO A 38 11.02 5.77 -5.91
C PRO A 38 11.81 5.95 -4.62
N ARG A 39 12.80 6.85 -4.60
CA ARG A 39 13.56 7.15 -3.38
C ARG A 39 12.68 7.81 -2.32
N HIS A 40 11.73 8.65 -2.74
CA HIS A 40 10.77 9.26 -1.82
C HIS A 40 9.83 8.21 -1.23
N ALA A 41 9.36 7.26 -2.04
CA ALA A 41 8.55 6.13 -1.55
C ALA A 41 9.29 5.32 -0.47
N LEU A 42 10.61 5.14 -0.58
CA LEU A 42 11.43 4.50 0.45
C LEU A 42 11.50 5.34 1.73
N TYR A 43 11.78 6.64 1.62
CA TYR A 43 11.85 7.52 2.80
C TYR A 43 10.51 7.60 3.53
N PHE A 44 9.39 7.69 2.81
CA PHE A 44 8.07 7.65 3.42
C PHE A 44 7.78 6.29 4.07
N SER A 45 8.22 5.18 3.46
CA SER A 45 8.03 3.83 4.01
C SER A 45 8.74 3.54 5.34
N LEU A 46 9.59 4.45 5.85
CA LEU A 46 10.09 4.37 7.22
C LEU A 46 8.95 4.34 8.24
N ILE A 47 7.82 4.96 7.91
CA ILE A 47 6.56 4.82 8.64
C ILE A 47 5.72 3.74 7.91
N PRO A 48 5.29 2.67 8.60
CA PRO A 48 4.48 1.61 8.00
C PRO A 48 3.24 2.14 7.27
N GLY A 49 3.15 1.85 5.96
CA GLY A 49 2.06 2.27 5.08
C GLY A 49 2.19 3.68 4.48
N ALA A 50 3.11 4.53 4.94
CA ALA A 50 3.22 5.90 4.41
C ALA A 50 3.82 5.97 3.00
N GLY A 51 4.65 5.01 2.58
CA GLY A 51 5.08 4.90 1.17
C GLY A 51 3.91 4.66 0.20
N GLN A 52 2.87 3.97 0.67
CA GLN A 52 1.66 3.73 -0.12
C GLN A 52 0.80 4.99 -0.24
N LEU A 53 0.76 5.84 0.81
CA LEU A 53 0.14 7.16 0.74
C LEU A 53 0.82 8.06 -0.29
N TYR A 54 2.16 8.02 -0.37
CA TYR A 54 2.92 8.73 -1.40
C TYR A 54 2.56 8.25 -2.82
N ASN A 55 2.28 6.97 -2.98
CA ASN A 55 1.79 6.39 -4.22
C ASN A 55 0.27 6.56 -4.43
N HIS A 56 -0.44 7.32 -3.59
CA HIS A 56 -1.90 7.44 -3.63
C HIS A 56 -2.66 6.09 -3.59
N GLU A 57 -2.00 5.03 -3.11
CA GLU A 57 -2.56 3.68 -2.93
C GLU A 57 -3.17 3.58 -1.54
N TYR A 58 -4.23 4.35 -1.28
CA TYR A 58 -4.79 4.52 0.07
C TYR A 58 -5.27 3.21 0.70
N LEU A 59 -5.83 2.30 -0.10
CA LEU A 59 -6.28 1.00 0.40
C LEU A 59 -5.10 0.15 0.88
N LYS A 60 -3.99 0.13 0.13
CA LYS A 60 -2.76 -0.54 0.55
C LYS A 60 -2.16 0.13 1.79
N ALA A 61 -2.17 1.46 1.86
CA ALA A 61 -1.70 2.19 3.03
C ALA A 61 -2.45 1.77 4.29
N VAL A 62 -3.79 1.78 4.25
CA VAL A 62 -4.64 1.34 5.37
C VAL A 62 -4.36 -0.13 5.72
N LEU A 63 -4.21 -1.01 4.72
CA LEU A 63 -3.90 -2.42 4.94
C LEU A 63 -2.55 -2.60 5.67
N PHE A 64 -1.46 -2.05 5.15
CA PHE A 64 -0.14 -2.21 5.75
C PHE A 64 -0.05 -1.56 7.13
N SER A 65 -0.61 -0.35 7.31
CA SER A 65 -0.61 0.33 8.61
C SER A 65 -1.47 -0.42 9.64
N SER A 66 -2.64 -0.94 9.26
CA SER A 66 -3.52 -1.67 10.18
C SER A 66 -2.92 -3.01 10.61
N VAL A 67 -2.38 -3.79 9.66
CA VAL A 67 -1.73 -5.07 9.95
C VAL A 67 -0.51 -4.86 10.85
N PHE A 68 0.33 -3.86 10.55
CA PHE A 68 1.46 -3.52 11.40
C PHE A 68 1.02 -3.12 12.81
N THR A 69 -0.03 -2.30 12.92
CA THR A 69 -0.58 -1.83 14.20
C THR A 69 -1.10 -2.99 15.06
N VAL A 70 -1.78 -3.97 14.45
CA VAL A 70 -2.24 -5.18 15.16
C VAL A 70 -1.05 -5.94 15.75
N TYR A 71 0.00 -6.19 14.96
CA TYR A 71 1.19 -6.88 15.47
C TYR A 71 1.95 -6.06 16.51
N ALA A 72 2.00 -4.74 16.38
CA ALA A 72 2.61 -3.84 17.36
C ALA A 72 1.92 -3.90 18.72
N PHE A 73 0.57 -3.92 18.75
CA PHE A 73 -0.18 -4.09 19.98
C PHE A 73 0.05 -5.48 20.61
N ARG A 74 0.01 -6.55 19.79
CA ARG A 74 0.28 -7.90 20.27
C ARG A 74 1.71 -8.06 20.80
N TYR A 75 2.68 -7.42 20.15
CA TYR A 75 4.07 -7.38 20.61
C TYR A 75 4.16 -6.69 21.98
N ARG A 76 3.48 -5.55 22.13
CA ARG A 76 3.46 -4.78 23.38
C ARG A 76 2.85 -5.60 24.52
N ASP A 77 1.74 -6.28 24.28
CA ASP A 77 1.11 -7.12 25.31
C ASP A 77 1.99 -8.32 25.67
N ALA A 78 2.56 -9.01 24.67
CA ALA A 78 3.50 -10.11 24.89
C ALA A 78 4.80 -9.65 25.59
N ALA A 79 5.25 -8.41 25.37
CA ALA A 79 6.40 -7.85 26.04
C ALA A 79 6.13 -7.54 27.53
N ILE A 80 4.92 -7.09 27.87
CA ILE A 80 4.49 -6.86 29.25
C ILE A 80 4.38 -8.20 30.00
N GLU A 81 3.74 -9.20 29.40
CA GLU A 81 3.60 -10.53 29.99
C GLU A 81 4.96 -11.16 30.27
N TYR A 82 5.86 -11.09 29.27
CA TYR A 82 7.23 -11.53 29.42
C TYR A 82 7.97 -10.89 30.61
N ASP A 83 7.83 -9.58 30.80
CA ASP A 83 8.48 -8.85 31.90
C ASP A 83 7.98 -9.32 33.28
N GLN A 84 6.71 -9.75 33.36
CA GLN A 84 6.08 -10.19 34.60
C GLN A 84 6.41 -11.65 34.97
N THR A 85 6.42 -12.55 33.99
CA THR A 85 6.51 -14.01 34.23
C THR A 85 7.92 -14.55 33.98
N SER A 86 8.70 -13.93 33.09
CA SER A 86 10.00 -14.41 32.59
C SER A 86 10.00 -15.86 32.07
N LEU A 87 8.88 -16.35 31.55
CA LEU A 87 8.76 -17.72 31.03
C LEU A 87 9.30 -17.85 29.60
N THR A 88 9.96 -18.98 29.29
CA THR A 88 10.53 -19.28 27.94
C THR A 88 9.50 -19.23 26.81
N SER A 89 8.25 -19.64 27.08
CA SER A 89 7.12 -19.56 26.13
C SER A 89 6.85 -18.12 25.69
N ASP A 90 6.98 -17.15 26.60
CA ASP A 90 6.59 -15.76 26.35
C ASP A 90 7.63 -15.04 25.48
N HIS A 91 8.90 -15.49 25.51
CA HIS A 91 9.92 -15.02 24.56
C HIS A 91 9.55 -15.32 23.11
N ARG A 92 9.03 -16.53 22.84
CA ARG A 92 8.67 -16.96 21.48
C ARG A 92 7.51 -16.13 20.97
N THR A 93 6.45 -15.99 21.76
CA THR A 93 5.27 -15.20 21.39
C THR A 93 5.64 -13.76 21.02
N ARG A 94 6.44 -13.09 21.86
CA ARG A 94 6.92 -11.72 21.59
C ARG A 94 7.77 -11.64 20.32
N ASN A 95 8.72 -12.57 20.16
CA ASN A 95 9.59 -12.62 18.99
C ASN A 95 8.81 -12.85 17.70
N ASP A 96 7.82 -13.73 17.72
CA ASP A 96 6.97 -14.01 16.57
C ASP A 96 6.19 -12.77 16.13
N GLN A 97 5.70 -11.95 17.07
CA GLN A 97 5.06 -10.67 16.74
C GLN A 97 6.07 -9.68 16.11
N ALA A 98 7.30 -9.61 16.64
CA ALA A 98 8.35 -8.75 16.08
C ALA A 98 8.72 -9.17 14.64
N TRP A 99 8.77 -10.47 14.36
CA TRP A 99 8.98 -10.98 13.00
C TRP A 99 7.84 -10.61 12.07
N MET A 100 6.59 -10.71 12.52
CA MET A 100 5.44 -10.31 11.71
C MET A 100 5.41 -8.79 11.45
N MET A 101 5.80 -7.97 12.42
CA MET A 101 5.99 -6.53 12.22
C MET A 101 7.08 -6.25 11.16
N GLY A 102 8.24 -6.89 11.30
CA GLY A 102 9.36 -6.73 10.36
C GLY A 102 9.00 -7.16 8.94
N LEU A 103 8.31 -8.30 8.80
CA LEU A 103 7.82 -8.80 7.52
C LEU A 103 6.81 -7.85 6.89
N THR A 104 5.79 -7.42 7.65
CA THR A 104 4.75 -6.49 7.16
C THR A 104 5.36 -5.17 6.72
N TRP A 105 6.27 -4.61 7.52
CA TRP A 105 6.96 -3.37 7.21
C TRP A 105 7.81 -3.49 5.95
N THR A 106 8.61 -4.56 5.84
CA THR A 106 9.48 -4.80 4.68
C THR A 106 8.67 -5.00 3.40
N LEU A 107 7.59 -5.78 3.46
CA LEU A 107 6.71 -6.00 2.31
C LEU A 107 6.05 -4.70 1.85
N GLY A 108 5.52 -3.90 2.78
CA GLY A 108 4.92 -2.61 2.44
C GLY A 108 5.90 -1.62 1.84
N LEU A 109 7.15 -1.62 2.33
CA LEU A 109 8.25 -0.80 1.82
C LEU A 109 8.66 -1.22 0.40
N ILE A 110 8.85 -2.52 0.16
CA ILE A 110 9.21 -3.04 -1.16
C ILE A 110 8.08 -2.78 -2.16
N ASP A 111 6.83 -3.05 -1.78
CA ASP A 111 5.66 -2.82 -2.63
C ASP A 111 5.56 -1.33 -3.03
N ALA A 112 5.71 -0.40 -2.08
CA ALA A 112 5.69 1.04 -2.38
C ALA A 112 6.85 1.47 -3.30
N TYR A 113 8.04 0.89 -3.13
CA TYR A 113 9.18 1.17 -3.99
C TYR A 113 8.95 0.68 -5.43
N VAL A 114 8.46 -0.56 -5.59
CA VAL A 114 8.18 -1.15 -6.89
C VAL A 114 7.05 -0.40 -7.59
N ASP A 115 5.97 -0.05 -6.89
CA ASP A 115 4.87 0.76 -7.43
C ASP A 115 5.35 2.13 -7.91
N ALA A 116 6.25 2.77 -7.17
CA ALA A 116 6.83 4.04 -7.58
C ALA A 116 7.76 3.91 -8.80
N GLN A 117 8.52 2.81 -8.90
CA GLN A 117 9.33 2.49 -10.08
C GLN A 117 8.44 2.24 -11.30
N LEU A 118 7.35 1.49 -11.12
CA LEU A 118 6.49 1.04 -12.21
C LEU A 118 5.46 2.09 -12.68
N TYR A 119 5.33 3.22 -11.99
CA TYR A 119 4.28 4.22 -12.23
C TYR A 119 4.12 4.66 -13.70
N ASN A 120 5.20 4.69 -14.48
CA ASN A 120 5.17 5.11 -15.89
C ASN A 120 5.38 3.98 -16.91
N PHE A 121 5.51 2.72 -16.48
CA PHE A 121 5.81 1.63 -17.42
C PHE A 121 4.67 1.36 -18.42
N ASP A 122 3.42 1.61 -18.03
CA ASP A 122 2.25 1.42 -18.92
C ASP A 122 2.11 2.51 -20.00
N ARG A 123 2.76 3.68 -19.83
CA ARG A 123 2.62 4.79 -20.80
C ARG A 123 3.47 4.60 -22.06
N TYR A 124 4.50 3.77 -22.02
CA TYR A 124 5.40 3.58 -23.16
C TYR A 124 4.95 2.51 -24.16
N THR A 125 3.93 1.70 -23.84
CA THR A 125 3.47 0.60 -24.72
C THR A 125 2.48 1.05 -25.79
N VAL A 126 1.95 2.27 -25.71
CA VAL A 126 1.00 2.82 -26.71
C VAL A 126 1.71 3.65 -27.78
N GLU A 127 2.92 4.13 -27.52
CA GLU A 127 3.63 5.07 -28.41
C GLU A 127 4.45 4.39 -29.53
N GLY A 128 4.51 3.05 -29.51
CA GLY A 128 4.98 2.24 -30.64
C GLY A 128 3.92 2.02 -31.74
N ALA A 129 2.66 2.38 -31.49
CA ALA A 129 1.64 2.52 -32.52
C ALA A 129 1.45 4.01 -32.75
N THR A 130 1.99 4.54 -33.84
CA THR A 130 1.70 5.94 -34.17
C THR A 130 0.17 6.11 -34.27
N PRO A 131 -0.42 7.20 -33.74
CA PRO A 131 -1.86 7.43 -33.86
C PRO A 131 -2.35 7.41 -35.32
N GLY A 132 -1.46 7.71 -36.27
CA GLY A 132 -1.71 7.58 -37.71
C GLY A 132 -1.83 6.12 -38.20
N ASP A 133 -1.03 5.20 -37.67
CA ASP A 133 -1.04 3.80 -38.11
C ASP A 133 -2.30 3.05 -37.68
N SER A 134 -2.84 3.35 -36.49
CA SER A 134 -4.09 2.75 -36.01
C SER A 134 -5.33 3.21 -36.81
N LEU A 135 -5.33 4.46 -37.27
CA LEU A 135 -6.37 5.02 -38.14
C LEU A 135 -6.27 4.50 -39.58
N ILE A 136 -5.06 4.30 -40.10
CA ILE A 136 -4.85 3.71 -41.44
C ILE A 136 -5.22 2.23 -41.42
N LEU A 137 -4.82 1.46 -40.40
CA LEU A 137 -5.14 0.03 -40.29
C LEU A 137 -6.65 -0.22 -40.15
N GLY A 138 -7.36 0.63 -39.39
CA GLY A 138 -8.82 0.58 -39.29
C GLY A 138 -9.55 0.97 -40.58
N LYS A 139 -8.96 1.86 -41.39
CA LYS A 139 -9.53 2.31 -42.67
C LYS A 139 -9.31 1.29 -43.80
N GLU A 140 -8.17 0.62 -43.83
CA GLU A 140 -7.84 -0.43 -44.81
C GLU A 140 -8.65 -1.72 -44.54
N MET A 141 -8.82 -2.13 -43.28
CA MET A 141 -9.66 -3.30 -42.93
C MET A 141 -11.14 -3.14 -43.26
N LYS A 142 -11.64 -1.91 -43.35
CA LYS A 142 -13.05 -1.62 -43.69
C LYS A 142 -13.28 -1.49 -45.20
N ARG A 143 -12.21 -1.41 -46.00
CA ARG A 143 -12.26 -1.21 -47.46
C ARG A 143 -12.04 -2.50 -48.25
N GLY A 144 -11.55 -3.56 -47.60
CA GLY A 144 -11.32 -4.89 -48.17
C GLY A 144 -12.42 -5.93 -47.93
N ARG A 145 -13.65 -5.51 -47.57
CA ARG A 145 -14.84 -6.37 -47.50
C ARG A 145 -16.00 -5.78 -48.28
#